data_AF-U5MUY9-F1
#
_entry.id   AF-U5MUY9-F1
#
_cell.length_a   1.000
_cell.length_b   1.000
_cell.length_c   1.000
_cell.angle_alpha   90.00
_cell.angle_beta   90.00
_cell.angle_gamma   90.00
#
_symmetry.space_group_name_H-M   'P 1'
#
loop_
_entity.id
_entity.type
_entity.pdbx_description
1 polymer ?
#
loop_
_entity_poly.entity_id
_entity_poly.type
_entity_poly.pdbx_seq_one_letter_code
_entity_poly.pdbx_strand_id
1 'polypeptide(L)'
;MYNISHFGLLDQESQLEILECFIKNDEDLLFQHNGRDPIKEEDITYEYIISERDDYFEYFCQDVWFYYDDALKEEIENKVKKILFESIYGKNNIYDLEKRNEIEERLFKDLKDDDLDIEDEVLEKIKNIIYIESYNNNYDKVEEEFVSQRELFINNSYIDEEGKKSIEGTMKWYKPQNKEEYLHAMKQEVFYVCIALKRGSSFEEYSYALAYYETSEDYDLVIFENNEDDFQNGVLNKIKSKNPEIANNIHKVES
;
A
#
# COMPACT_ATOMS: atom_id res chain seq x y z
N MET A 1 -3.65 11.78 -23.40
CA MET A 1 -2.80 11.76 -22.19
C MET A 1 -2.06 13.07 -22.07
N TYR A 2 -1.98 13.61 -20.86
CA TYR A 2 -1.21 14.80 -20.52
C TYR A 2 -0.34 14.52 -19.31
N ASN A 3 0.70 15.32 -19.14
CA ASN A 3 1.56 15.29 -17.96
C ASN A 3 1.70 16.71 -17.41
N ILE A 4 1.65 16.86 -16.09
CA ILE A 4 2.07 18.08 -15.40
C ILE A 4 3.42 17.79 -14.75
N SER A 5 4.49 18.30 -15.36
CA SER A 5 5.83 18.11 -14.82
C SER A 5 6.06 18.95 -13.56
N HIS A 6 6.87 18.42 -12.65
CA HIS A 6 7.23 19.07 -11.40
C HIS A 6 6.04 19.37 -10.47
N PHE A 7 5.02 18.51 -10.52
CA PHE A 7 3.83 18.64 -9.69
C PHE A 7 4.16 18.52 -8.19
N GLY A 8 5.16 17.70 -7.85
CA GLY A 8 5.66 17.52 -6.48
C GLY A 8 6.28 18.76 -5.84
N LEU A 9 6.64 19.79 -6.63
CA LEU A 9 7.14 21.06 -6.09
C LEU A 9 6.04 21.94 -5.48
N LEU A 10 4.78 21.65 -5.79
CA LEU A 10 3.64 22.32 -5.19
C LEU A 10 3.41 21.81 -3.77
N ASP A 11 3.00 22.71 -2.86
CA ASP A 11 2.46 22.30 -1.57
C ASP A 11 1.13 21.52 -1.75
N GLN A 12 0.76 20.72 -0.75
CA GLN A 12 -0.41 19.83 -0.85
C GLN A 12 -1.73 20.59 -1.06
N GLU A 13 -1.88 21.81 -0.54
CA GLU A 13 -3.10 22.59 -0.79
C GLU A 13 -3.16 23.03 -2.25
N SER A 14 -2.04 23.53 -2.79
CA SER A 14 -1.91 23.88 -4.20
C SER A 14 -2.15 22.66 -5.11
N GLN A 15 -1.63 21.49 -4.75
CA GLN A 15 -1.89 20.25 -5.49
C GLN A 15 -3.39 19.91 -5.48
N LEU A 16 -4.04 19.96 -4.31
CA LEU A 16 -5.48 19.68 -4.19
C LEU A 16 -6.32 20.67 -5.01
N GLU A 17 -5.96 21.95 -5.01
CA GLU A 17 -6.65 22.96 -5.84
C GLU A 17 -6.57 22.65 -7.34
N ILE A 18 -5.47 22.03 -7.80
CA ILE A 18 -5.32 21.52 -9.17
C ILE A 18 -6.17 20.27 -9.38
N LEU A 19 -6.16 19.29 -8.47
CA LEU A 19 -6.99 18.09 -8.59
C LEU A 19 -8.49 18.44 -8.66
N GLU A 20 -8.94 19.43 -7.90
CA GLU A 20 -10.32 19.94 -7.95
C GLU A 20 -10.70 20.51 -9.32
N CYS A 21 -9.75 20.93 -10.16
CA CYS A 21 -10.06 21.42 -11.51
C CYS A 21 -10.63 20.33 -12.42
N PHE A 22 -10.32 19.06 -12.15
CA PHE A 22 -10.80 17.90 -12.92
C PHE A 22 -12.26 17.55 -12.61
N ILE A 23 -12.78 17.97 -11.45
CA ILE A 23 -14.10 17.60 -10.97
C ILE A 23 -15.18 18.51 -11.61
N LYS A 24 -16.23 17.91 -12.17
CA LYS A 24 -17.48 18.58 -12.58
C LYS A 24 -18.48 18.61 -11.41
N ASN A 25 -19.51 19.45 -11.48
CA ASN A 25 -20.45 19.66 -10.35
C ASN A 25 -21.15 18.38 -9.85
N ASP A 26 -21.33 17.40 -10.73
CA ASP A 26 -21.96 16.10 -10.48
C ASP A 26 -20.95 14.96 -10.29
N GLU A 27 -19.67 15.27 -10.12
CA GLU A 27 -18.59 14.31 -9.93
C GLU A 27 -18.02 14.35 -8.52
N ASP A 28 -17.34 13.26 -8.16
CA ASP A 28 -16.55 13.11 -6.96
C ASP A 28 -15.11 12.70 -7.34
N LEU A 29 -14.14 13.09 -6.52
CA LEU A 29 -12.75 12.67 -6.64
C LEU A 29 -12.51 11.49 -5.69
N LEU A 30 -12.19 10.33 -6.25
CA LEU A 30 -11.98 9.11 -5.49
C LEU A 30 -10.52 8.76 -5.46
N PHE A 31 -10.02 8.36 -4.30
CA PHE A 31 -8.63 7.94 -4.10
C PHE A 31 -8.55 6.42 -4.11
N GLN A 32 -7.48 5.91 -4.71
CA GLN A 32 -7.11 4.51 -4.64
C GLN A 32 -6.51 4.19 -3.28
N HIS A 33 -6.85 3.03 -2.74
CA HIS A 33 -6.20 2.40 -1.60
C HIS A 33 -5.99 0.93 -1.92
N ASN A 34 -4.79 0.42 -1.71
CA ASN A 34 -4.51 -1.01 -1.88
C ASN A 34 -5.18 -1.78 -0.75
N GLY A 35 -6.24 -2.52 -1.10
CA GLY A 35 -6.88 -3.44 -0.17
C GLY A 35 -5.95 -4.59 0.17
N ARG A 36 -5.96 -4.99 1.44
CA ARG A 36 -5.24 -6.17 1.90
C ARG A 36 -6.13 -7.40 1.83
N ASP A 37 -5.73 -8.35 0.99
CA ASP A 37 -6.32 -9.68 0.98
C ASP A 37 -5.53 -10.58 1.94
N PRO A 38 -6.16 -11.16 2.98
CA PRO A 38 -5.43 -11.97 3.93
C PRO A 38 -4.72 -13.15 3.27
N ILE A 39 -3.42 -13.26 3.51
CA ILE A 39 -2.58 -14.35 3.00
C ILE A 39 -2.69 -15.56 3.93
N LYS A 40 -2.77 -16.75 3.34
CA LYS A 40 -2.68 -18.03 4.04
C LYS A 40 -1.46 -18.80 3.57
N GLU A 41 -1.12 -19.84 4.32
CA GLU A 41 0.00 -20.72 4.00
C GLU A 41 -0.13 -21.36 2.61
N GLU A 42 -1.35 -21.70 2.19
CA GLU A 42 -1.64 -22.24 0.85
C GLU A 42 -1.38 -21.27 -0.31
N ASP A 43 -1.27 -19.96 -0.03
CA ASP A 43 -1.01 -18.93 -1.02
C ASP A 43 0.50 -18.73 -1.29
N ILE A 44 1.37 -19.23 -0.37
CA ILE A 44 2.83 -19.13 -0.46
C ILE A 44 3.37 -20.19 -1.44
N THR A 45 3.07 -20.00 -2.71
CA THR A 45 3.41 -20.96 -3.78
C THR A 45 4.11 -20.32 -4.97
N TYR A 46 3.96 -19.01 -5.15
CA TYR A 46 4.59 -18.25 -6.24
C TYR A 46 5.97 -17.73 -5.84
N GLU A 47 6.94 -17.75 -6.76
CA GLU A 47 8.32 -17.31 -6.51
C GLU A 47 8.41 -15.89 -5.93
N TYR A 48 7.56 -14.97 -6.40
CA TYR A 48 7.49 -13.61 -5.88
C TYR A 48 7.08 -13.57 -4.38
N ILE A 49 6.05 -14.32 -3.99
CA ILE A 49 5.59 -14.39 -2.60
C ILE A 49 6.63 -15.08 -1.71
N ILE A 50 7.32 -16.10 -2.24
CA ILE A 50 8.42 -16.77 -1.53
C ILE A 50 9.57 -15.79 -1.27
N SER A 51 9.94 -14.99 -2.27
CA SER A 51 10.96 -13.95 -2.11
C SER A 51 10.57 -12.92 -1.05
N GLU A 52 9.35 -12.40 -1.11
CA GLU A 52 8.85 -11.42 -0.13
C GLU A 52 8.82 -12.01 1.29
N ARG A 53 8.37 -13.26 1.45
CA ARG A 53 8.40 -13.96 2.73
C ARG A 53 9.81 -14.09 3.30
N ASP A 54 10.80 -14.37 2.45
CA ASP A 54 12.20 -14.47 2.86
C ASP A 54 12.75 -13.09 3.29
N ASP A 55 12.38 -12.01 2.60
CA ASP A 55 12.71 -10.63 3.02
C ASP A 55 12.12 -10.29 4.39
N TYR A 56 10.85 -10.65 4.63
CA TYR A 56 10.20 -10.48 5.94
C TYR A 56 10.94 -11.22 7.06
N PHE A 57 11.41 -12.44 6.79
CA PHE A 57 12.20 -13.20 7.75
C PHE A 57 13.54 -12.53 8.04
N GLU A 58 14.25 -12.06 7.01
CA GLU A 58 15.51 -11.34 7.18
C GLU A 58 15.31 -10.07 8.03
N TYR A 59 14.31 -9.24 7.70
CA TYR A 59 14.02 -8.02 8.45
C TYR A 59 13.60 -8.28 9.90
N PHE A 60 12.87 -9.36 10.14
CA PHE A 60 12.54 -9.81 11.47
C PHE A 60 13.79 -10.20 12.28
N CYS A 61 14.70 -10.97 11.69
CA CYS A 61 15.95 -11.37 12.34
C CYS A 61 16.88 -10.17 12.63
N GLN A 62 16.89 -9.17 11.76
CA GLN A 62 17.70 -7.96 11.91
C GLN A 62 17.09 -6.89 12.83
N ASP A 63 15.88 -7.10 13.37
CA ASP A 63 15.13 -6.09 14.15
C ASP A 63 14.89 -4.75 13.40
N VAL A 64 14.82 -4.78 12.07
CA VAL A 64 14.60 -3.57 11.24
C VAL A 64 13.15 -3.36 10.84
N TRP A 65 12.29 -4.33 11.14
CA TRP A 65 10.86 -4.26 10.82
C TRP A 65 10.10 -3.26 11.70
N PHE A 66 9.35 -2.36 11.07
CA PHE A 66 8.47 -1.42 11.77
C PHE A 66 7.13 -2.09 12.11
N TYR A 67 6.69 -1.98 13.36
CA TYR A 67 5.40 -2.50 13.81
C TYR A 67 4.43 -1.37 14.13
N TYR A 68 3.21 -1.46 13.60
CA TYR A 68 2.11 -0.56 13.98
C TYR A 68 1.56 -0.86 15.38
N ASP A 69 1.74 -2.11 15.84
CA ASP A 69 1.32 -2.60 17.15
C ASP A 69 2.47 -3.41 17.78
N ASP A 70 3.10 -2.87 18.81
CA ASP A 70 4.22 -3.54 19.50
C ASP A 70 3.83 -4.90 20.08
N ALA A 71 2.55 -5.11 20.43
CA ALA A 71 2.09 -6.39 20.95
C ALA A 71 2.12 -7.49 19.87
N LEU A 72 2.00 -7.13 18.60
CA LEU A 72 2.11 -8.09 17.50
C LEU A 72 3.53 -8.65 17.38
N LYS A 73 4.56 -7.81 17.57
CA LYS A 73 5.94 -8.27 17.59
C LYS A 73 6.12 -9.36 18.64
N GLU A 74 5.68 -9.09 19.87
CA GLU A 74 5.77 -10.05 20.97
C GLU A 74 4.99 -11.34 20.68
N GLU A 75 3.81 -11.25 20.06
CA GLU A 75 3.03 -12.43 19.66
C GLU A 75 3.78 -13.30 18.64
N ILE A 76 4.38 -12.69 17.61
CA ILE A 76 5.16 -13.40 16.58
C ILE A 76 6.39 -14.05 17.21
N GLU A 77 7.16 -13.31 18.03
CA GLU A 77 8.32 -13.86 18.73
C GLU A 77 7.97 -15.07 19.59
N ASN A 78 6.86 -14.99 20.34
CA ASN A 78 6.37 -16.10 21.15
C ASN A 78 5.96 -17.32 20.32
N LYS A 79 5.34 -17.11 19.14
CA LYS A 79 5.02 -18.20 18.21
C LYS A 79 6.29 -18.87 17.68
N VAL A 80 7.31 -18.08 17.30
CA VAL A 80 8.61 -18.59 16.81
C VAL A 80 9.35 -19.37 17.90
N LYS A 81 9.50 -18.79 19.09
CA LYS A 81 10.10 -19.44 20.27
C LYS A 81 9.48 -20.81 20.55
N LYS A 82 8.15 -20.86 20.55
CA LYS A 82 7.41 -22.11 20.76
C LYS A 82 7.71 -23.16 19.69
N ILE A 83 7.79 -22.76 18.42
CA ILE A 83 8.08 -23.69 17.30
C ILE A 83 9.48 -24.27 17.41
N LEU A 84 10.48 -23.42 17.66
CA LEU A 84 11.87 -23.82 17.87
C LEU A 84 11.99 -24.83 19.02
N PHE A 85 11.32 -24.54 20.13
CA PHE A 85 11.33 -25.44 21.28
C PHE A 85 10.65 -26.78 20.96
N GLU A 86 9.45 -26.74 20.37
CA GLU A 86 8.68 -27.95 20.06
C GLU A 86 9.34 -28.84 19.00
N SER A 87 10.10 -28.27 18.05
CA SER A 87 10.82 -29.04 17.02
C SER A 87 12.01 -29.79 17.60
N ILE A 88 12.76 -29.17 18.53
CA ILE A 88 13.99 -29.76 19.11
C ILE A 88 13.67 -30.68 20.29
N TYR A 89 12.77 -30.28 21.17
CA TYR A 89 12.51 -30.97 22.44
C TYR A 89 11.19 -31.75 22.44
N GLY A 90 10.26 -31.47 21.53
CA GLY A 90 8.93 -32.08 21.48
C GLY A 90 7.90 -31.39 22.39
N LYS A 91 6.62 -31.47 22.01
CA LYS A 91 5.48 -30.75 22.64
C LYS A 91 5.25 -31.02 24.12
N ASN A 92 5.65 -32.19 24.62
CA ASN A 92 5.36 -32.64 25.99
C ASN A 92 6.58 -32.55 26.92
N ASN A 93 7.65 -31.91 26.48
CA ASN A 93 8.92 -31.92 27.20
C ASN A 93 9.03 -30.68 28.11
N ILE A 94 9.38 -30.92 29.38
CA ILE A 94 9.64 -29.96 30.48
C ILE A 94 8.37 -29.44 31.22
N TYR A 95 8.36 -29.66 32.55
CA TYR A 95 7.33 -29.16 33.50
C TYR A 95 7.73 -27.84 34.20
N ASP A 96 8.99 -27.44 34.09
CA ASP A 96 9.55 -26.22 34.69
C ASP A 96 9.49 -25.07 33.68
N LEU A 97 8.61 -24.11 33.94
CA LEU A 97 8.37 -22.95 33.07
C LEU A 97 9.58 -22.02 32.98
N GLU A 98 10.33 -21.80 34.06
CA GLU A 98 11.49 -20.90 34.03
C GLU A 98 12.57 -21.47 33.13
N LYS A 99 12.86 -22.77 33.30
CA LYS A 99 13.84 -23.47 32.47
C LYS A 99 13.43 -23.54 31.00
N ARG A 100 12.13 -23.67 30.72
CA ARG A 100 11.60 -23.64 29.35
C ARG A 100 11.85 -22.28 28.71
N ASN A 101 11.51 -21.19 29.41
CA ASN A 101 11.69 -19.83 28.90
C ASN A 101 13.16 -19.53 28.60
N GLU A 102 14.09 -19.94 29.47
CA GLU A 102 15.54 -19.77 29.20
C GLU A 102 16.00 -20.48 27.92
N ILE A 103 15.47 -21.68 27.65
CA ILE A 103 15.79 -22.43 26.44
C ILE A 103 15.18 -21.75 25.20
N GLU A 104 13.92 -21.34 25.28
CA GLU A 104 13.22 -20.64 24.20
C GLU A 104 13.95 -19.35 23.80
N GLU A 105 14.36 -18.54 24.78
CA GLU A 105 15.13 -17.31 24.52
C GLU A 105 16.49 -17.59 23.87
N ARG A 106 17.20 -18.63 24.33
CA ARG A 106 18.49 -19.00 23.73
C ARG A 106 18.31 -19.44 22.28
N LEU A 107 17.37 -20.34 22.00
CA LEU A 107 17.10 -20.81 20.64
C LEU A 107 16.68 -19.67 19.71
N PHE A 108 15.86 -18.75 20.22
CA PHE A 108 15.42 -17.59 19.46
C PHE A 108 16.58 -16.66 19.11
N LYS A 109 17.50 -16.45 20.05
CA LYS A 109 18.72 -15.69 19.79
C LYS A 109 19.60 -16.39 18.74
N ASP A 110 19.84 -17.69 18.91
CA ASP A 110 20.67 -18.47 17.97
C ASP A 110 20.07 -18.46 16.55
N LEU A 111 18.74 -18.47 16.41
CA LEU A 111 18.05 -18.31 15.12
C LEU A 111 18.36 -16.96 14.47
N LYS A 112 18.31 -15.86 15.24
CA LYS A 112 18.55 -14.50 14.71
C LYS A 112 20.02 -14.26 14.36
N ASP A 113 20.92 -14.91 15.07
CA ASP A 113 22.36 -14.85 14.83
C ASP A 113 22.81 -15.77 13.67
N ASP A 114 21.88 -16.50 13.01
CA ASP A 114 22.15 -17.51 11.97
C ASP A 114 23.09 -18.65 12.44
N ASP A 115 23.05 -18.94 13.75
CA ASP A 115 23.92 -19.91 14.42
C ASP A 115 23.17 -21.22 14.78
N LEU A 116 21.91 -21.34 14.36
CA LEU A 116 21.04 -22.47 14.71
C LEU A 116 20.85 -23.46 13.55
N ASP A 117 21.35 -24.69 13.73
CA ASP A 117 21.10 -25.81 12.81
C ASP A 117 19.71 -26.40 13.05
N ILE A 118 18.75 -26.11 12.17
CA ILE A 118 17.38 -26.64 12.20
C ILE A 118 17.00 -27.25 10.86
N GLU A 119 16.06 -28.19 10.89
CA GLU A 119 15.49 -28.80 9.68
C GLU A 119 14.81 -27.72 8.80
N ASP A 120 15.02 -27.80 7.48
CA ASP A 120 14.46 -26.86 6.50
C ASP A 120 12.94 -26.71 6.66
N GLU A 121 12.21 -27.80 6.91
CA GLU A 121 10.75 -27.77 7.10
C GLU A 121 10.34 -26.90 8.30
N VAL A 122 11.17 -26.86 9.36
CA VAL A 122 10.93 -26.02 10.54
C VAL A 122 11.22 -24.56 10.22
N LEU A 123 12.31 -24.29 9.50
CA LEU A 123 12.67 -22.95 9.07
C LEU A 123 11.59 -22.34 8.18
N GLU A 124 11.12 -23.09 7.18
CA GLU A 124 10.06 -22.66 6.27
C GLU A 124 8.75 -22.36 7.02
N LYS A 125 8.42 -23.17 8.03
CA LYS A 125 7.27 -22.90 8.90
C LYS A 125 7.42 -21.61 9.72
N ILE A 126 8.62 -21.34 10.22
CA ILE A 126 8.93 -20.10 10.95
C ILE A 126 8.77 -18.88 10.02
N LYS A 127 9.36 -18.95 8.83
CA LYS A 127 9.22 -17.90 7.79
C LYS A 127 7.76 -17.66 7.45
N ASN A 128 6.98 -18.72 7.21
CA ASN A 128 5.55 -18.60 6.89
C ASN A 128 4.79 -17.88 8.01
N ILE A 129 5.05 -18.21 9.28
CA ILE A 129 4.38 -17.55 10.41
C ILE A 129 4.75 -16.08 10.52
N ILE A 130 6.04 -15.75 10.41
CA ILE A 130 6.49 -14.36 10.45
C ILE A 130 5.81 -13.56 9.33
N TYR A 131 5.81 -14.07 8.11
CA TYR A 131 5.20 -13.41 6.97
C TYR A 131 3.68 -13.28 7.10
N ILE A 132 2.97 -14.38 7.35
CA ILE A 132 1.49 -14.38 7.44
C ILE A 132 1.02 -13.45 8.56
N GLU A 133 1.61 -13.56 9.75
CA GLU A 133 1.18 -12.75 10.89
C GLU A 133 1.53 -11.27 10.69
N SER A 134 2.70 -10.97 10.13
CA SER A 134 3.10 -9.59 9.82
C SER A 134 2.21 -9.01 8.71
N TYR A 135 2.05 -9.69 7.59
CA TYR A 135 1.23 -9.20 6.48
C TYR A 135 -0.23 -8.97 6.91
N ASN A 136 -0.82 -9.95 7.60
CA ASN A 136 -2.24 -9.91 7.97
C ASN A 136 -2.56 -9.02 9.16
N ASN A 137 -1.59 -8.67 10.02
CA ASN A 137 -1.87 -7.95 11.26
C ASN A 137 -1.02 -6.70 11.48
N ASN A 138 0.12 -6.55 10.78
CA ASN A 138 0.99 -5.38 10.89
C ASN A 138 0.63 -4.30 9.88
N TYR A 139 -0.48 -3.62 10.13
CA TYR A 139 -0.98 -2.56 9.26
C TYR A 139 -1.63 -1.45 10.06
N ASP A 140 -1.78 -0.29 9.43
CA ASP A 140 -2.52 0.82 10.00
C ASP A 140 -4.03 0.52 10.02
N LYS A 141 -4.50 -0.02 11.14
CA LYS A 141 -5.92 -0.33 11.35
C LYS A 141 -6.79 0.93 11.33
N VAL A 142 -6.24 2.08 11.74
CA VAL A 142 -6.96 3.36 11.72
C VAL A 142 -7.18 3.79 10.28
N GLU A 143 -6.16 3.67 9.43
CA GLU A 143 -6.26 3.96 8.01
C GLU A 143 -7.25 3.02 7.31
N GLU A 144 -7.16 1.71 7.56
CA GLU A 144 -8.09 0.75 6.96
C GLU A 144 -9.55 1.02 7.36
N GLU A 145 -9.79 1.41 8.62
CA GLU A 145 -11.13 1.81 9.07
C GLU A 145 -11.58 3.12 8.40
N PHE A 146 -10.69 4.12 8.31
CA PHE A 146 -10.94 5.37 7.62
C PHE A 146 -11.38 5.16 6.17
N VAL A 147 -10.62 4.36 5.41
CA VAL A 147 -10.90 4.01 4.01
C VAL A 147 -12.21 3.25 3.90
N SER A 148 -12.41 2.21 4.72
CA SER A 148 -13.59 1.33 4.64
C SER A 148 -14.90 2.08 4.93
N GLN A 149 -14.87 3.11 5.78
CA GLN A 149 -16.04 3.96 6.04
C GLN A 149 -16.38 4.92 4.88
N ARG A 150 -15.46 5.13 3.93
CA ARG A 150 -15.56 6.09 2.81
C ARG A 150 -15.57 5.39 1.44
N GLU A 151 -15.48 4.07 1.45
CA GLU A 151 -15.46 3.23 0.26
C GLU A 151 -16.71 3.42 -0.59
N LEU A 152 -16.51 3.55 -1.90
CA LEU A 152 -17.58 3.55 -2.90
C LEU A 152 -17.48 2.35 -3.84
N PHE A 153 -16.26 1.87 -4.13
CA PHE A 153 -16.04 0.72 -4.98
C PHE A 153 -14.93 -0.18 -4.44
N ILE A 154 -15.12 -1.49 -4.64
CA ILE A 154 -14.07 -2.50 -4.56
C ILE A 154 -13.95 -3.14 -5.93
N ASN A 155 -12.75 -3.19 -6.48
CA ASN A 155 -12.44 -3.94 -7.69
C ASN A 155 -11.05 -4.56 -7.56
N ASN A 156 -10.57 -5.19 -8.62
CA ASN A 156 -9.23 -5.76 -8.69
C ASN A 156 -8.38 -5.05 -9.74
N SER A 157 -8.69 -3.79 -10.02
CA SER A 157 -8.07 -3.04 -11.10
C SER A 157 -7.53 -1.71 -10.63
N TYR A 158 -6.28 -1.45 -10.97
CA TYR A 158 -5.67 -0.14 -10.81
C TYR A 158 -5.34 0.45 -12.19
N ILE A 159 -4.99 1.72 -12.18
CA ILE A 159 -4.57 2.46 -13.36
C ILE A 159 -3.07 2.66 -13.21
N ASP A 160 -2.29 2.05 -14.11
CA ASP A 160 -0.83 2.15 -14.08
C ASP A 160 -0.33 3.51 -14.60
N GLU A 161 0.98 3.71 -14.56
CA GLU A 161 1.66 4.92 -15.04
C GLU A 161 1.47 5.17 -16.54
N GLU A 162 1.03 4.17 -17.31
CA GLU A 162 0.67 4.29 -18.72
C GLU A 162 -0.84 4.56 -18.93
N GLY A 163 -1.61 4.60 -17.84
CA GLY A 163 -3.06 4.82 -17.85
C GLY A 163 -3.84 3.60 -18.25
N LYS A 164 -3.17 2.44 -18.31
CA LYS A 164 -3.79 1.20 -18.65
C LYS A 164 -4.37 0.59 -17.39
N LYS A 165 -5.49 -0.09 -17.61
CA LYS A 165 -6.11 -0.88 -16.57
C LYS A 165 -5.30 -2.15 -16.40
N SER A 166 -4.71 -2.29 -15.22
CA SER A 166 -3.97 -3.48 -14.81
C SER A 166 -4.74 -4.18 -13.70
N ILE A 167 -4.60 -5.52 -13.62
CA ILE A 167 -5.32 -6.34 -12.65
C ILE A 167 -4.35 -6.78 -11.58
N GLU A 168 -4.53 -6.27 -10.35
CA GLU A 168 -3.68 -6.62 -9.22
C GLU A 168 -4.45 -6.41 -7.91
N GLY A 169 -4.36 -7.41 -7.03
CA GLY A 169 -4.89 -7.37 -5.67
C GLY A 169 -6.36 -6.94 -5.57
N THR A 170 -6.75 -6.57 -4.36
CA THR A 170 -7.99 -5.85 -4.10
C THR A 170 -7.68 -4.36 -4.06
N MET A 171 -8.48 -3.55 -4.76
CA MET A 171 -8.39 -2.10 -4.81
C MET A 171 -9.66 -1.50 -4.24
N LYS A 172 -9.51 -0.68 -3.19
CA LYS A 172 -10.60 0.10 -2.61
C LYS A 172 -10.55 1.52 -3.18
N TRP A 173 -11.69 2.03 -3.62
CA TRP A 173 -11.83 3.40 -4.11
C TRP A 173 -12.76 4.15 -3.18
N TYR A 174 -12.22 5.15 -2.50
CA TYR A 174 -12.91 5.84 -1.42
C TYR A 174 -13.00 7.35 -1.68
N LYS A 175 -14.05 7.96 -1.13
CA LYS A 175 -14.31 9.39 -1.28
C LYS A 175 -14.02 10.14 0.03
N PRO A 176 -12.95 10.93 0.09
CA PRO A 176 -12.76 11.88 1.18
C PRO A 176 -13.94 12.87 1.27
N GLN A 177 -14.38 13.17 2.49
CA GLN A 177 -15.61 13.94 2.73
C GLN A 177 -15.37 15.45 2.85
N ASN A 178 -14.15 15.87 3.18
CA ASN A 178 -13.78 17.26 3.42
C ASN A 178 -12.31 17.52 3.08
N LYS A 179 -11.89 18.79 3.03
CA LYS A 179 -10.52 19.20 2.65
C LYS A 179 -9.44 18.48 3.46
N GLU A 180 -9.62 18.33 4.77
CA GLU A 180 -8.64 17.68 5.64
C GLU A 180 -8.44 16.20 5.27
N GLU A 181 -9.53 15.50 4.94
CA GLU A 181 -9.46 14.12 4.49
C GLU A 181 -8.82 13.97 3.10
N TYR A 182 -9.03 14.93 2.19
CA TYR A 182 -8.33 14.94 0.90
C TYR A 182 -6.82 15.12 1.09
N LEU A 183 -6.40 16.06 1.93
CA LEU A 183 -4.99 16.29 2.24
C LEU A 183 -4.36 15.08 2.95
N HIS A 184 -5.12 14.40 3.81
CA HIS A 184 -4.70 13.15 4.43
C HIS A 184 -4.47 12.05 3.39
N ALA A 185 -5.44 11.82 2.49
CA ALA A 185 -5.33 10.83 1.41
C ALA A 185 -4.09 11.07 0.52
N MET A 186 -3.80 12.33 0.19
CA MET A 186 -2.61 12.72 -0.58
C MET A 186 -1.28 12.58 0.18
N LYS A 187 -1.32 12.44 1.50
CA LYS A 187 -0.12 12.34 2.35
C LYS A 187 0.25 10.90 2.69
N GLN A 188 -0.74 10.02 2.84
CA GLN A 188 -0.50 8.63 3.26
C GLN A 188 0.26 7.84 2.22
N GLU A 189 0.01 8.12 0.95
CA GLU A 189 0.63 7.42 -0.16
C GLU A 189 1.76 8.27 -0.76
N VAL A 190 2.96 7.71 -0.83
CA VAL A 190 4.10 8.35 -1.53
C VAL A 190 3.75 8.58 -3.01
N PHE A 191 2.93 7.69 -3.57
CA PHE A 191 2.34 7.75 -4.90
C PHE A 191 0.84 7.56 -4.79
N TYR A 192 0.03 8.50 -5.28
CA TYR A 192 -1.42 8.34 -5.24
C TYR A 192 -2.02 8.32 -6.63
N VAL A 193 -3.10 7.54 -6.75
CA VAL A 193 -3.97 7.53 -7.92
C VAL A 193 -5.33 8.03 -7.48
N CYS A 194 -5.92 8.92 -8.27
CA CYS A 194 -7.30 9.32 -8.08
C CYS A 194 -8.07 9.37 -9.40
N ILE A 195 -9.40 9.24 -9.30
CA ILE A 195 -10.30 9.34 -10.45
C ILE A 195 -11.38 10.39 -10.20
N ALA A 196 -11.75 11.12 -11.25
CA ALA A 196 -12.93 11.98 -11.27
C ALA A 196 -14.10 11.19 -11.84
N LEU A 197 -15.12 10.89 -11.01
CA LEU A 197 -16.21 10.00 -11.37
C LEU A 197 -17.58 10.65 -11.12
N LYS A 198 -18.49 10.54 -12.09
CA LYS A 198 -19.86 11.02 -11.94
C LYS A 198 -20.63 10.21 -10.91
N ARG A 199 -21.31 10.90 -9.98
CA ARG A 199 -22.08 10.29 -8.89
C ARG A 199 -23.11 9.28 -9.41
N GLY A 200 -23.05 8.07 -8.86
CA GLY A 200 -23.96 6.97 -9.21
C GLY A 200 -23.65 6.26 -10.52
N SER A 201 -22.54 6.60 -11.19
CA SER A 201 -22.08 5.93 -12.41
C SER A 201 -21.25 4.69 -12.05
N SER A 202 -20.99 3.83 -13.04
CA SER A 202 -20.10 2.69 -12.85
C SER A 202 -18.64 3.14 -12.78
N PHE A 203 -17.78 2.35 -12.13
CA PHE A 203 -16.35 2.67 -11.99
C PHE A 203 -15.67 2.97 -13.33
N GLU A 204 -16.00 2.22 -14.39
CA GLU A 204 -15.41 2.37 -15.73
C GLU A 204 -15.79 3.68 -16.46
N GLU A 205 -16.76 4.43 -15.92
CA GLU A 205 -17.27 5.67 -16.52
C GLU A 205 -16.59 6.92 -15.90
N TYR A 206 -15.38 6.78 -15.34
CA TYR A 206 -14.62 7.92 -14.86
C TYR A 206 -14.32 8.89 -16.02
N SER A 207 -14.35 10.19 -15.75
CA SER A 207 -13.99 11.24 -16.70
C SER A 207 -12.47 11.35 -16.83
N TYR A 208 -11.78 11.27 -15.70
CA TYR A 208 -10.32 11.36 -15.62
C TYR A 208 -9.76 10.34 -14.65
N ALA A 209 -8.58 9.83 -14.97
CA ALA A 209 -7.68 9.20 -14.02
C ALA A 209 -6.39 10.01 -13.91
N LEU A 210 -5.89 10.14 -12.69
CA LEU A 210 -4.78 11.00 -12.32
C LEU A 210 -3.80 10.15 -11.51
N ALA A 211 -2.55 10.08 -11.96
CA ALA A 211 -1.50 9.30 -11.31
C ALA A 211 -0.34 10.22 -10.92
N TYR A 212 -0.02 10.25 -9.62
CA TYR A 212 1.12 10.99 -9.06
C TYR A 212 2.26 10.02 -8.78
N TYR A 213 3.41 10.20 -9.44
CA TYR A 213 4.54 9.27 -9.40
C TYR A 213 5.89 9.99 -9.41
N GLU A 214 6.93 9.32 -8.91
CA GLU A 214 8.30 9.85 -8.87
C GLU A 214 8.96 9.83 -10.24
N THR A 215 9.72 10.89 -10.52
CA THR A 215 10.59 11.04 -11.68
C THR A 215 12.04 11.19 -11.23
N SER A 216 12.98 11.26 -12.18
CA SER A 216 14.40 11.46 -11.84
C SER A 216 14.70 12.80 -11.15
N GLU A 217 13.79 13.77 -11.25
CA GLU A 217 13.99 15.14 -10.74
C GLU A 217 13.07 15.44 -9.53
N ASP A 218 11.82 14.99 -9.57
CA ASP A 218 10.82 15.17 -8.51
C ASP A 218 9.61 14.22 -8.71
N TYR A 219 8.38 14.75 -8.81
CA TYR A 219 7.16 13.99 -8.99
C TYR A 219 6.26 14.70 -10.00
N ASP A 220 5.67 13.91 -10.89
CA ASP A 220 4.80 14.37 -11.97
C ASP A 220 3.36 13.93 -11.73
N LEU A 221 2.41 14.62 -12.37
CA LEU A 221 1.00 14.19 -12.43
C LEU A 221 0.63 13.83 -13.86
N VAL A 222 0.50 12.55 -14.15
CA VAL A 222 -0.04 12.08 -15.44
C VAL A 222 -1.56 12.04 -15.39
N ILE A 223 -2.14 12.47 -16.51
CA ILE A 223 -3.57 12.67 -16.70
C ILE A 223 -4.04 11.84 -17.88
N PHE A 224 -5.00 10.97 -17.58
CA PHE A 224 -5.71 10.17 -18.57
C PHE A 224 -7.14 10.69 -18.68
N GLU A 225 -7.49 11.19 -19.86
CA GLU A 225 -8.86 11.59 -20.17
C GLU A 225 -9.57 10.41 -20.85
N ASN A 226 -10.80 10.13 -20.42
CA ASN A 226 -11.61 9.07 -21.04
C ASN A 226 -12.34 9.60 -22.30
N ASN A 227 -12.61 10.90 -22.35
CA ASN A 227 -13.13 11.59 -23.53
C ASN A 227 -12.03 12.45 -24.16
N GLU A 228 -11.84 12.34 -25.48
CA GLU A 228 -10.85 13.13 -26.20
C GLU A 228 -11.15 14.64 -26.09
N ASP A 229 -10.10 15.44 -25.90
CA ASP A 229 -10.12 16.90 -25.78
C ASP A 229 -10.85 17.48 -24.56
N ASP A 230 -11.41 16.65 -23.66
CA ASP A 230 -12.09 17.11 -22.45
C ASP A 230 -11.12 17.91 -21.55
N PHE A 231 -9.86 17.48 -21.44
CA PHE A 231 -8.84 18.20 -20.68
C PHE A 231 -8.57 19.61 -21.24
N GLN A 232 -8.35 19.73 -22.55
CA GLN A 232 -8.04 21.03 -23.18
C GLN A 232 -9.23 22.00 -23.10
N ASN A 233 -10.44 21.50 -23.30
CA ASN A 233 -11.64 22.32 -23.37
C ASN A 233 -12.13 22.75 -21.98
N GLY A 234 -11.97 21.92 -20.95
CA GLY A 234 -12.51 22.17 -19.61
C GLY A 234 -11.44 22.48 -18.56
N VAL A 235 -10.51 21.54 -18.35
CA VAL A 235 -9.62 21.54 -17.18
C VAL A 235 -8.46 22.51 -17.33
N LEU A 236 -7.82 22.55 -18.49
CA LEU A 236 -6.63 23.37 -18.74
C LEU A 236 -6.88 24.86 -18.44
N ASN A 237 -8.05 25.38 -18.79
CA ASN A 237 -8.41 26.77 -18.53
C ASN A 237 -8.61 27.04 -17.03
N LYS A 238 -9.16 26.08 -16.27
CA LYS A 238 -9.29 26.20 -14.81
C LYS A 238 -7.91 26.23 -14.16
N ILE A 239 -7.01 25.32 -14.56
CA ILE A 239 -5.63 25.27 -14.05
C ILE A 239 -4.89 26.59 -14.35
N LYS A 240 -4.93 27.07 -15.60
CA LYS A 240 -4.33 28.36 -15.98
C LYS A 240 -4.84 29.54 -15.14
N SER A 241 -6.10 29.50 -14.73
CA SER A 241 -6.69 30.54 -13.89
C SER A 241 -6.27 30.44 -12.41
N LYS A 242 -6.10 29.23 -11.88
CA LYS A 242 -5.75 28.99 -10.47
C LYS A 242 -4.25 29.11 -10.24
N ASN A 243 -3.45 28.48 -11.10
CA ASN A 243 -2.00 28.46 -11.01
C ASN A 243 -1.38 28.58 -12.42
N PRO A 244 -1.11 29.81 -12.89
CA PRO A 244 -0.54 30.05 -14.22
C PRO A 244 0.87 29.48 -14.38
N GLU A 245 1.62 29.34 -13.29
CA GLU A 245 3.00 28.86 -13.32
C GLU A 245 3.04 27.37 -13.63
N ILE A 246 2.30 26.55 -12.88
CA ILE A 246 2.21 25.10 -13.14
C ILE A 246 1.60 24.80 -14.51
N ALA A 247 0.72 25.68 -15.01
CA ALA A 247 0.13 25.50 -16.33
C ALA A 247 1.16 25.50 -17.48
N ASN A 248 2.35 26.08 -17.27
CA ASN A 248 3.44 26.05 -18.24
C ASN A 248 4.16 24.70 -18.29
N ASN A 249 4.01 23.88 -17.26
CA ASN A 249 4.59 22.54 -17.16
C ASN A 249 3.62 21.45 -17.67
N ILE A 250 2.53 21.85 -18.32
CA ILE A 250 1.56 20.91 -18.89
C ILE A 250 2.00 20.54 -20.30
N HIS A 251 2.21 19.25 -20.52
CA HIS A 251 2.66 18.70 -21.79
C HIS A 251 1.68 17.63 -22.28
N LYS A 252 1.36 17.63 -23.58
CA LYS A 252 0.67 16.50 -24.20
C LYS A 252 1.72 15.41 -24.43
N VAL A 253 1.45 14.20 -23.97
CA VAL A 253 2.36 13.08 -24.20
C VAL A 253 1.94 12.40 -25.49
N GLU A 254 2.86 12.32 -26.45
CA GLU A 254 2.64 11.61 -27.71
C GLU A 254 2.90 10.11 -27.50
N SER A 255 1.92 9.29 -27.88
CA SER A 255 1.99 7.82 -27.89
C SER A 255 2.62 7.30 -29.18
#